data_AF-A0A956MLQ1-F1
#
_entry.id   AF-A0A956MLQ1-F1
#
_cell.length_a   1.000
_cell.length_b   1.000
_cell.length_c   1.000
_cell.angle_alpha   90.00
_cell.angle_beta   90.00
_cell.angle_gamma   90.00
#
_symmetry.space_group_name_H-M   'P 1'
#
loop_
_entity.id
_entity.type
_entity.pdbx_description
1 polymer ?
#
loop_
_entity_poly.entity_id
_entity_poly.type
_entity_poly.pdbx_seq_one_letter_code
_entity_poly.pdbx_strand_id
1 'polypeptide(L)'
;AHSAVLIDGRGHQHHNGVEGTNASNAYSRIVRIKDEPEYCWWISDATQAYRLVDVEIKSVVRSVLVLYDAPVVLVADRVTKWEKPSRVQARFFGYNWDGQFQHAISKNGFTMQRPTATLHAQVQSAQPAAIRAGKLDIPEERALRHPFIEVDTESAMATTLVAALAISRSGASPAQVDMQQIGNGFAVQVRTDSKTFLCKILEDDILPVFEVG
;
A
#
# COMPACT_ATOMS: atom_id res chain seq x y z
N ALA A 1 -9.44 -11.27 1.99
CA ALA A 1 -8.45 -10.76 1.00
C ALA A 1 -8.70 -9.27 0.82
N HIS A 2 -7.67 -8.44 1.00
CA HIS A 2 -7.80 -6.98 1.08
C HIS A 2 -6.63 -6.28 0.38
N SER A 3 -6.79 -5.00 0.04
CA SER A 3 -5.68 -4.14 -0.36
C SER A 3 -4.82 -3.77 0.87
N ALA A 4 -4.00 -4.71 1.30
CA ALA A 4 -3.19 -4.67 2.51
C ALA A 4 -1.84 -5.35 2.26
N VAL A 5 -0.95 -5.30 3.25
CA VAL A 5 0.29 -6.06 3.21
C VAL A 5 0.08 -7.52 3.59
N LEU A 6 0.97 -8.38 3.16
CA LEU A 6 1.21 -9.74 3.62
C LEU A 6 2.69 -9.87 3.97
N ILE A 7 3.00 -10.81 4.85
CA ILE A 7 4.36 -11.09 5.29
C ILE A 7 4.61 -12.57 5.02
N ASP A 8 5.58 -12.87 4.16
CA ASP A 8 5.83 -14.22 3.62
C ASP A 8 4.57 -14.89 3.04
N GLY A 9 3.73 -14.09 2.35
CA GLY A 9 2.47 -14.53 1.75
C GLY A 9 1.32 -14.70 2.76
N ARG A 10 1.55 -14.41 4.04
CA ARG A 10 0.54 -14.56 5.11
C ARG A 10 -0.03 -13.21 5.54
N GLY A 11 -1.35 -13.14 5.65
CA GLY A 11 -2.06 -11.99 6.22
C GLY A 11 -2.15 -12.06 7.73
N HIS A 12 -2.83 -11.08 8.33
CA HIS A 12 -3.14 -11.10 9.75
C HIS A 12 -4.11 -12.23 10.12
N GLN A 13 -4.31 -12.46 11.43
CA GLN A 13 -5.32 -13.42 11.91
C GLN A 13 -6.69 -13.06 11.34
N HIS A 14 -7.34 -14.03 10.70
CA HIS A 14 -8.74 -13.95 10.31
C HIS A 14 -9.55 -14.91 11.17
N HIS A 15 -10.78 -14.49 11.47
CA HIS A 15 -11.72 -15.32 12.20
C HIS A 15 -12.04 -16.59 11.39
N ASN A 16 -11.78 -17.77 11.96
CA ASN A 16 -12.00 -19.08 11.31
C ASN A 16 -13.30 -19.76 11.74
N GLY A 17 -14.17 -19.06 12.48
CA GLY A 17 -15.46 -19.59 12.95
C GLY A 17 -15.40 -20.36 14.27
N VAL A 18 -14.20 -20.71 14.77
CA VAL A 18 -14.03 -21.49 16.01
C VAL A 18 -14.20 -20.62 17.26
N GLU A 19 -13.95 -19.31 17.17
CA GLU A 19 -13.92 -18.38 18.30
C GLU A 19 -15.30 -17.76 18.66
N GLY A 20 -16.38 -18.18 17.99
CA GLY A 20 -17.74 -17.64 18.20
C GLY A 20 -18.06 -16.41 17.32
N THR A 21 -19.26 -15.85 17.43
CA THR A 21 -19.82 -15.03 16.32
C THR A 21 -19.42 -13.56 16.26
N ASN A 22 -18.74 -12.94 17.24
CA ASN A 22 -18.85 -11.48 17.39
C ASN A 22 -17.60 -10.63 17.70
N ALA A 23 -16.38 -11.15 17.77
CA ALA A 23 -15.20 -10.27 17.76
C ALA A 23 -13.95 -10.99 17.25
N SER A 24 -13.32 -10.42 16.22
CA SER A 24 -11.97 -10.80 15.83
C SER A 24 -10.99 -10.45 16.95
N ASN A 25 -10.09 -11.37 17.30
CA ASN A 25 -9.00 -11.07 18.23
C ASN A 25 -8.01 -10.05 17.64
N ALA A 26 -7.96 -9.93 16.31
CA ALA A 26 -7.15 -8.93 15.61
C ALA A 26 -7.79 -7.53 15.63
N TYR A 27 -7.00 -6.52 15.99
CA TYR A 27 -7.35 -5.10 15.89
C TYR A 27 -6.21 -4.26 15.29
N SER A 28 -6.57 -3.04 14.87
CA SER A 28 -5.64 -1.97 14.50
C SER A 28 -6.09 -0.66 15.10
N ARG A 29 -5.18 0.29 15.29
CA ARG A 29 -5.48 1.63 15.82
C ARG A 29 -4.80 2.72 15.03
N ILE A 30 -5.46 3.87 14.90
CA ILE A 30 -4.80 5.09 14.45
C ILE A 30 -3.91 5.57 15.60
N VAL A 31 -2.61 5.70 15.33
CA VAL A 31 -1.61 6.16 16.31
C VAL A 31 -1.22 7.63 16.12
N ARG A 32 -1.48 8.17 14.93
CA ARG A 32 -1.19 9.57 14.61
C ARG A 32 -2.08 10.04 13.46
N ILE A 33 -2.48 11.30 13.51
CA ILE A 33 -3.25 11.97 12.45
C ILE A 33 -2.76 13.42 12.35
N LYS A 34 -2.77 13.94 11.13
CA LYS A 34 -2.57 15.35 10.83
C LYS A 34 -3.53 15.74 9.73
N ASP A 35 -4.29 16.80 9.98
CA ASP A 35 -5.27 17.36 9.05
C ASP A 35 -4.95 18.83 8.83
N GLU A 36 -4.72 19.20 7.57
CA GLU A 36 -4.30 20.53 7.14
C GLU A 36 -5.21 20.97 5.98
N PRO A 37 -5.25 22.26 5.62
CA PRO A 37 -6.17 22.74 4.58
C PRO A 37 -6.01 22.08 3.21
N GLU A 38 -4.81 21.56 2.89
CA GLU A 38 -4.45 21.06 1.57
C GLU A 38 -4.21 19.55 1.53
N TYR A 39 -4.13 18.90 2.70
CA TYR A 39 -3.85 17.47 2.82
C TYR A 39 -4.25 16.92 4.20
N CYS A 40 -4.42 15.60 4.27
CA CYS A 40 -4.50 14.88 5.54
C CYS A 40 -3.69 13.59 5.46
N TRP A 41 -3.03 13.24 6.56
CA TRP A 41 -2.45 11.92 6.71
C TRP A 41 -2.73 11.31 8.07
N TRP A 42 -2.76 9.99 8.11
CA TRP A 42 -2.88 9.22 9.34
C TRP A 42 -1.99 7.99 9.29
N ILE A 43 -1.64 7.50 10.47
CA ILE A 43 -0.81 6.32 10.67
C ILE A 43 -1.61 5.31 11.47
N SER A 44 -1.70 4.09 10.96
CA SER A 44 -2.37 2.97 11.60
C SER A 44 -1.37 1.89 11.98
N ASP A 45 -1.47 1.39 13.21
CA ASP A 45 -0.68 0.27 13.72
C ASP A 45 -1.55 -0.99 13.74
N ALA A 46 -1.18 -1.98 12.93
CA ALA A 46 -1.82 -3.29 12.81
C ALA A 46 -0.97 -4.41 13.40
N THR A 47 0.10 -4.08 14.14
CA THR A 47 1.10 -5.03 14.63
C THR A 47 0.47 -6.20 15.38
N GLN A 48 -0.51 -5.94 16.25
CA GLN A 48 -1.16 -6.98 17.04
C GLN A 48 -1.85 -8.04 16.15
N ALA A 49 -2.56 -7.61 15.10
CA ALA A 49 -3.27 -8.50 14.19
C ALA A 49 -2.33 -9.50 13.48
N TYR A 50 -1.13 -9.05 13.08
CA TYR A 50 -0.12 -9.92 12.46
C TYR A 50 0.61 -10.79 13.49
N ARG A 51 0.87 -10.26 14.70
CA ARG A 51 1.51 -11.02 15.79
C ARG A 51 0.71 -12.22 16.28
N LEU A 52 -0.61 -12.19 16.12
CA LEU A 52 -1.47 -13.34 16.45
C LEU A 52 -1.14 -14.59 15.61
N VAL A 53 -0.48 -14.43 14.46
CA VAL A 53 -0.15 -15.52 13.55
C VAL A 53 1.34 -15.67 13.29
N ASP A 54 2.14 -14.66 13.60
CA ASP A 54 3.60 -14.66 13.49
C ASP A 54 4.24 -13.80 14.60
N VAL A 55 4.83 -14.44 15.61
CA VAL A 55 5.45 -13.76 16.75
C VAL A 55 6.74 -13.02 16.40
N GLU A 56 7.34 -13.29 15.24
CA GLU A 56 8.56 -12.61 14.77
C GLU A 56 8.30 -11.18 14.29
N ILE A 57 7.03 -10.80 14.12
CA ILE A 57 6.63 -9.45 13.75
C ILE A 57 7.00 -8.47 14.86
N LYS A 58 7.88 -7.51 14.59
CA LYS A 58 8.17 -6.39 15.49
C LYS A 58 7.18 -5.24 15.28
N SER A 59 6.89 -4.85 14.05
CA SER A 59 5.85 -3.85 13.77
C SER A 59 5.24 -4.05 12.39
N VAL A 60 3.96 -3.65 12.25
CA VAL A 60 3.29 -3.47 10.95
C VAL A 60 2.49 -2.18 11.01
N VAL A 61 2.98 -1.16 10.31
CA VAL A 61 2.43 0.19 10.34
C VAL A 61 2.16 0.66 8.92
N ARG A 62 1.00 1.27 8.71
CA ARG A 62 0.63 1.91 7.44
C ARG A 62 0.36 3.38 7.67
N SER A 63 1.02 4.22 6.89
CA SER A 63 0.67 5.64 6.77
C SER A 63 -0.02 5.88 5.45
N VAL A 64 -1.07 6.71 5.47
CA VAL A 64 -1.79 7.13 4.27
C VAL A 64 -1.81 8.65 4.24
N LEU A 65 -1.44 9.25 3.12
CA LEU A 65 -1.57 10.68 2.84
C LEU A 65 -2.52 10.87 1.66
N VAL A 66 -3.46 11.78 1.83
CA VAL A 66 -4.37 12.26 0.79
C VAL A 66 -4.07 13.72 0.53
N LEU A 67 -3.76 14.06 -0.73
CA LEU A 67 -3.65 15.45 -1.19
C LEU A 67 -5.02 15.90 -1.69
N TYR A 68 -5.52 17.06 -1.28
CA TYR A 68 -6.87 17.50 -1.66
C TYR A 68 -6.90 18.17 -3.05
N ASP A 69 -5.83 18.89 -3.41
CA ASP A 69 -5.73 19.57 -4.72
C ASP A 69 -5.01 18.74 -5.79
N ALA A 70 -4.62 17.51 -5.47
CA ALA A 70 -4.07 16.56 -6.42
C ALA A 70 -4.75 15.21 -6.21
N PRO A 71 -5.26 14.54 -7.25
CA PRO A 71 -5.93 13.24 -7.10
C PRO A 71 -4.90 12.12 -6.88
N VAL A 72 -4.12 12.22 -5.81
CA VAL A 72 -3.03 11.32 -5.45
C VAL A 72 -3.17 10.88 -4.00
N VAL A 73 -3.07 9.57 -3.78
CA VAL A 73 -2.95 8.98 -2.45
C VAL A 73 -1.57 8.37 -2.32
N LEU A 74 -0.82 8.71 -1.28
CA LEU A 74 0.43 8.04 -0.94
C LEU A 74 0.16 7.04 0.19
N VAL A 75 0.65 5.82 0.03
CA VAL A 75 0.60 4.77 1.05
C VAL A 75 2.03 4.35 1.35
N ALA A 76 2.42 4.41 2.63
CA ALA A 76 3.70 3.93 3.10
C ALA A 76 3.48 2.81 4.12
N ASP A 77 3.87 1.61 3.76
CA ASP A 77 3.81 0.41 4.60
C ASP A 77 5.20 0.14 5.18
N ARG A 78 5.33 0.17 6.51
CA ARG A 78 6.56 -0.19 7.21
C ARG A 78 6.35 -1.46 8.03
N VAL A 79 7.20 -2.45 7.76
CA VAL A 79 7.21 -3.74 8.47
C VAL A 79 8.60 -3.94 9.07
N THR A 80 8.64 -4.36 10.33
CA THR A 80 9.87 -4.75 11.01
C THR A 80 9.73 -6.11 11.68
N LYS A 81 10.83 -6.86 11.74
CA LYS A 81 10.95 -8.21 12.32
C LYS A 81 11.98 -8.21 13.47
N TRP A 82 11.89 -9.19 14.36
CA TRP A 82 12.85 -9.36 15.45
C TRP A 82 14.13 -10.08 15.01
N GLU A 83 14.02 -11.31 14.50
CA GLU A 83 15.20 -12.14 14.23
C GLU A 83 15.31 -12.63 12.78
N LYS A 84 14.18 -12.93 12.13
CA LYS A 84 14.16 -13.51 10.78
C LYS A 84 13.71 -12.52 9.71
N PRO A 85 14.47 -12.34 8.62
CA PRO A 85 14.05 -11.48 7.53
C PRO A 85 12.90 -12.12 6.76
N SER A 86 11.92 -11.30 6.38
CA SER A 86 10.73 -11.73 5.66
C SER A 86 10.53 -10.89 4.41
N ARG A 87 9.83 -11.45 3.43
CA ARG A 87 9.33 -10.72 2.27
C ARG A 87 8.04 -10.02 2.66
N VAL A 88 7.84 -8.82 2.14
CA VAL A 88 6.59 -8.07 2.30
C VAL A 88 5.91 -7.96 0.96
N GLN A 89 4.62 -8.30 0.92
CA GLN A 89 3.80 -8.17 -0.28
C GLN A 89 2.69 -7.14 -0.06
N ALA A 90 2.56 -6.13 -0.92
CA ALA A 90 1.40 -5.24 -0.93
C ALA A 90 0.47 -5.60 -2.09
N ARG A 91 -0.82 -5.82 -1.82
CA ARG A 91 -1.82 -6.13 -2.85
C ARG A 91 -2.73 -4.93 -3.14
N PHE A 92 -3.07 -4.77 -4.41
CA PHE A 92 -3.98 -3.73 -4.92
C PHE A 92 -5.06 -4.39 -5.78
N PHE A 93 -6.29 -4.48 -5.26
CA PHE A 93 -7.40 -5.15 -5.93
C PHE A 93 -8.13 -4.23 -6.90
N GLY A 94 -8.38 -4.74 -8.10
CA GLY A 94 -9.26 -4.12 -9.08
C GLY A 94 -10.69 -4.63 -8.91
N TYR A 95 -11.66 -3.72 -8.84
CA TYR A 95 -13.06 -4.12 -8.97
C TYR A 95 -13.29 -4.67 -10.39
N ASN A 96 -13.79 -5.90 -10.52
CA ASN A 96 -13.94 -6.57 -11.82
C ASN A 96 -15.21 -7.46 -11.94
N TRP A 97 -16.33 -7.02 -11.40
CA TRP A 97 -17.58 -7.80 -11.48
C TRP A 97 -18.18 -7.88 -12.88
N ASP A 98 -17.89 -6.89 -13.72
CA ASP A 98 -18.38 -6.76 -15.10
C ASP A 98 -17.32 -7.14 -16.17
N GLY A 99 -16.15 -7.62 -15.74
CA GLY A 99 -15.08 -8.03 -16.65
C GLY A 99 -14.33 -6.88 -17.35
N GLN A 100 -14.60 -5.62 -16.99
CA GLN A 100 -14.03 -4.43 -17.65
C GLN A 100 -12.74 -3.91 -17.02
N PHE A 101 -12.20 -4.61 -16.02
CA PHE A 101 -10.93 -4.23 -15.41
C PHE A 101 -9.76 -4.62 -16.29
N GLN A 102 -8.87 -3.67 -16.53
CA GLN A 102 -7.60 -3.87 -17.23
C GLN A 102 -6.45 -3.40 -16.35
N HIS A 103 -5.26 -3.96 -16.58
CA HIS A 103 -4.06 -3.53 -15.89
C HIS A 103 -2.84 -3.67 -16.81
N ALA A 104 -1.81 -2.87 -16.54
CA ALA A 104 -0.49 -3.05 -17.11
C ALA A 104 0.57 -2.89 -16.03
N ILE A 105 1.70 -3.57 -16.19
CA ILE A 105 2.81 -3.53 -15.23
C ILE A 105 4.01 -2.91 -15.93
N SER A 106 4.73 -2.07 -15.21
CA SER A 106 6.01 -1.51 -15.60
C SER A 106 7.05 -1.80 -14.51
N LYS A 107 8.31 -1.45 -14.75
CA LYS A 107 9.41 -1.73 -13.83
C LYS A 107 9.19 -1.14 -12.42
N ASN A 108 8.67 0.08 -12.35
CA ASN A 108 8.57 0.86 -11.11
C ASN A 108 7.11 1.20 -10.75
N GLY A 109 6.14 0.48 -11.31
CA GLY A 109 4.74 0.85 -11.15
C GLY A 109 3.78 0.01 -11.98
N PHE A 110 2.51 0.35 -11.92
CA PHE A 110 1.46 -0.33 -12.66
C PHE A 110 0.31 0.62 -12.98
N THR A 111 -0.53 0.24 -13.94
CA THR A 111 -1.78 0.92 -14.21
C THR A 111 -2.95 -0.01 -13.93
N MET A 112 -4.04 0.56 -13.44
CA MET A 112 -5.31 -0.11 -13.20
C MET A 112 -6.39 0.72 -13.88
N GLN A 113 -7.10 0.14 -14.84
CA GLN A 113 -8.06 0.84 -15.67
C GLN A 113 -9.45 0.22 -15.58
N ARG A 114 -10.43 1.11 -15.50
CA ARG A 114 -11.86 0.87 -15.62
C ARG A 114 -12.40 1.79 -16.72
N PRO A 115 -13.61 1.55 -17.25
CA PRO A 115 -14.12 2.33 -18.39
C PRO A 115 -14.04 3.86 -18.23
N THR A 116 -14.22 4.37 -17.02
CA THR A 116 -14.28 5.81 -16.73
C THR A 116 -13.15 6.32 -15.83
N ALA A 117 -12.25 5.46 -15.36
CA ALA A 117 -11.22 5.82 -14.39
C ALA A 117 -9.94 5.04 -14.60
N THR A 118 -8.81 5.72 -14.41
CA THR A 118 -7.48 5.12 -14.47
C THR A 118 -6.72 5.46 -13.19
N LEU A 119 -5.98 4.50 -12.68
CA LEU A 119 -5.02 4.69 -11.60
C LEU A 119 -3.64 4.37 -12.16
N HIS A 120 -2.71 5.30 -11.97
CA HIS A 120 -1.28 5.16 -12.24
C HIS A 120 -0.55 5.06 -10.91
N ALA A 121 0.01 3.89 -10.64
CA ALA A 121 0.80 3.65 -9.45
C ALA A 121 2.29 3.77 -9.76
N GLN A 122 3.03 4.54 -8.96
CA GLN A 122 4.48 4.44 -8.86
C GLN A 122 4.83 3.83 -7.50
N VAL A 123 5.78 2.90 -7.50
CA VAL A 123 6.15 2.13 -6.32
C VAL A 123 7.66 2.20 -6.11
N GLN A 124 8.06 2.40 -4.86
CA GLN A 124 9.43 2.26 -4.38
C GLN A 124 9.44 1.50 -3.07
N SER A 125 10.56 0.87 -2.75
CA SER A 125 10.78 0.22 -1.47
C SER A 125 12.24 0.32 -1.07
N ALA A 126 12.53 0.11 0.21
CA ALA A 126 13.90 0.17 0.73
C ALA A 126 14.80 -0.96 0.16
N GLN A 127 14.19 -2.02 -0.36
CA GLN A 127 14.82 -3.15 -1.02
C GLN A 127 14.23 -3.31 -2.43
N PRO A 128 14.90 -4.00 -3.36
CA PRO A 128 14.30 -4.34 -4.64
C PRO A 128 12.93 -5.03 -4.46
N ALA A 129 11.98 -4.67 -5.31
CA ALA A 129 10.65 -5.27 -5.34
C ALA A 129 10.26 -5.65 -6.77
N ALA A 130 9.54 -6.76 -6.88
CA ALA A 130 8.92 -7.21 -8.12
C ALA A 130 7.43 -6.85 -8.13
N ILE A 131 6.90 -6.47 -9.29
CA ILE A 131 5.48 -6.18 -9.47
C ILE A 131 4.90 -7.24 -10.40
N ARG A 132 3.80 -7.88 -9.97
CA ARG A 132 3.15 -8.95 -10.73
C ARG A 132 1.63 -8.89 -10.64
N ALA A 133 0.96 -9.39 -11.67
CA ALA A 133 -0.47 -9.65 -11.62
C ALA A 133 -0.69 -10.96 -10.87
N GLY A 134 -1.69 -11.00 -9.99
CA GLY A 134 -2.02 -12.16 -9.17
C GLY A 134 -3.49 -12.54 -9.26
N LYS A 135 -3.77 -13.80 -8.88
CA LYS A 135 -5.10 -14.38 -8.73
C LYS A 135 -5.22 -14.93 -7.31
N LEU A 136 -6.44 -14.89 -6.76
CA LEU A 136 -6.72 -15.53 -5.48
C LEU A 136 -6.66 -17.05 -5.62
N ASP A 137 -6.19 -17.72 -4.57
CA ASP A 137 -6.20 -19.19 -4.48
C ASP A 137 -7.61 -19.71 -4.14
N ILE A 138 -8.51 -19.54 -5.11
CA ILE A 138 -9.91 -19.96 -5.10
C ILE A 138 -10.25 -20.47 -6.51
N PRO A 139 -11.41 -21.13 -6.72
CA PRO A 139 -11.81 -21.57 -8.05
C PRO A 139 -11.66 -20.47 -9.10
N GLU A 140 -11.07 -20.82 -10.26
CA GLU A 140 -10.60 -19.85 -11.24
C GLU A 140 -11.69 -18.86 -11.69
N GLU A 141 -12.91 -19.34 -11.92
CA GLU A 141 -14.04 -18.51 -12.31
C GLU A 141 -14.30 -17.35 -11.31
N ARG A 142 -14.11 -17.61 -10.01
CA ARG A 142 -14.24 -16.60 -8.96
C ARG A 142 -12.98 -15.73 -8.88
N ALA A 143 -11.80 -16.33 -9.00
CA ALA A 143 -10.53 -15.60 -8.96
C ALA A 143 -10.45 -14.51 -10.05
N LEU A 144 -10.99 -14.78 -11.24
CA LEU A 144 -11.06 -13.81 -12.36
C LEU A 144 -11.85 -12.54 -12.02
N ARG A 145 -12.80 -12.59 -11.08
CA ARG A 145 -13.60 -11.43 -10.62
C ARG A 145 -12.87 -10.57 -9.59
N HIS A 146 -11.75 -11.05 -9.07
CA HIS A 146 -10.96 -10.38 -8.02
C HIS A 146 -9.47 -10.31 -8.40
N PRO A 147 -9.12 -9.73 -9.57
CA PRO A 147 -7.73 -9.55 -9.96
C PRO A 147 -7.05 -8.56 -9.01
N PHE A 148 -5.76 -8.78 -8.78
CA PHE A 148 -4.93 -7.83 -8.05
C PHE A 148 -3.55 -7.69 -8.67
N ILE A 149 -2.93 -6.54 -8.42
CA ILE A 149 -1.49 -6.36 -8.57
C ILE A 149 -0.84 -6.59 -7.21
N GLU A 150 0.28 -7.30 -7.19
CA GLU A 150 1.11 -7.52 -6.02
C GLU A 150 2.48 -6.91 -6.23
N VAL A 151 2.92 -6.12 -5.26
CA VAL A 151 4.31 -5.67 -5.12
C VAL A 151 4.96 -6.56 -4.07
N ASP A 152 6.07 -7.19 -4.37
CA ASP A 152 6.71 -8.24 -3.56
C ASP A 152 8.18 -7.91 -3.35
N THR A 153 8.57 -7.59 -2.11
CA THR A 153 9.95 -7.19 -1.78
C THR A 153 10.88 -8.40 -1.67
N GLU A 154 12.18 -8.15 -1.78
CA GLU A 154 13.19 -9.05 -1.23
C GLU A 154 13.07 -9.15 0.31
N SER A 155 13.63 -10.22 0.88
CA SER A 155 13.59 -10.48 2.32
C SER A 155 14.42 -9.45 3.09
N ALA A 156 13.85 -8.85 4.12
CA ALA A 156 14.55 -7.90 4.99
C ALA A 156 14.06 -7.98 6.44
N MET A 157 14.90 -7.50 7.36
CA MET A 157 14.53 -7.31 8.78
C MET A 157 13.59 -6.11 8.97
N ALA A 158 13.75 -5.09 8.15
CA ALA A 158 12.93 -3.90 8.11
C ALA A 158 12.78 -3.46 6.66
N THR A 159 11.56 -3.15 6.25
CA THR A 159 11.30 -2.58 4.93
C THR A 159 10.20 -1.54 5.02
N THR A 160 10.35 -0.50 4.21
CA THR A 160 9.28 0.43 3.89
C THR A 160 8.97 0.29 2.41
N LEU A 161 7.70 0.12 2.09
CA LEU A 161 7.16 0.10 0.74
C LEU A 161 6.26 1.32 0.58
N VAL A 162 6.53 2.14 -0.44
CA VAL A 162 5.77 3.33 -0.75
C VAL A 162 5.09 3.16 -2.10
N ALA A 163 3.78 3.38 -2.14
CA ALA A 163 3.00 3.45 -3.37
C ALA A 163 2.35 4.83 -3.48
N ALA A 164 2.60 5.52 -4.59
CA ALA A 164 1.89 6.72 -4.98
C ALA A 164 0.84 6.36 -6.02
N LEU A 165 -0.43 6.64 -5.72
CA LEU A 165 -1.58 6.24 -6.52
C LEU A 165 -2.23 7.49 -7.14
N ALA A 166 -1.83 7.84 -8.36
CA ALA A 166 -2.41 8.96 -9.10
C ALA A 166 -3.66 8.51 -9.86
N ILE A 167 -4.79 9.14 -9.56
CA ILE A 167 -6.11 8.76 -10.07
C ILE A 167 -6.57 9.82 -11.08
N SER A 168 -7.09 9.39 -12.21
CA SER A 168 -7.68 10.29 -13.20
C SER A 168 -8.95 9.71 -13.82
N ARG A 169 -9.80 10.57 -14.35
CA ARG A 169 -10.88 10.13 -15.24
C ARG A 169 -10.29 9.63 -16.55
N SER A 170 -10.98 8.71 -17.21
CA SER A 170 -10.58 8.23 -18.54
C SER A 170 -10.41 9.42 -19.49
N GLY A 171 -9.27 9.49 -20.17
CA GLY A 171 -8.90 10.58 -21.08
C GLY A 171 -8.30 11.84 -20.42
N ALA A 172 -8.28 11.94 -19.09
CA ALA A 172 -7.58 13.02 -18.38
C ALA A 172 -6.14 12.62 -18.03
N SER A 173 -5.21 13.57 -18.15
CA SER A 173 -3.84 13.39 -17.69
C SER A 173 -3.81 13.19 -16.17
N PRO A 174 -3.20 12.11 -15.66
CA PRO A 174 -2.99 11.95 -14.22
C PRO A 174 -1.98 12.98 -13.72
N ALA A 175 -2.01 13.24 -12.41
CA ALA A 175 -0.91 13.95 -11.76
C ALA A 175 0.40 13.21 -12.03
N GLN A 176 1.46 13.96 -12.32
CA GLN A 176 2.79 13.39 -12.49
C GLN A 176 3.37 13.10 -11.11
N VAL A 177 3.87 11.88 -10.92
CA VAL A 177 4.58 11.48 -9.72
C VAL A 177 6.02 11.16 -10.10
N ASP A 178 6.96 11.72 -9.35
CA ASP A 178 8.33 11.26 -9.30
C ASP A 178 8.67 10.85 -7.87
N MET A 179 9.24 9.66 -7.71
CA MET A 179 9.52 9.06 -6.42
C MET A 179 10.92 8.49 -6.38
N GLN A 180 11.68 8.90 -5.37
CA GLN A 180 13.07 8.52 -5.18
C GLN A 180 13.32 8.16 -3.72
N GLN A 181 14.15 7.14 -3.50
CA GLN A 181 14.68 6.87 -2.17
C GLN A 181 15.75 7.92 -1.85
N ILE A 182 15.71 8.46 -0.64
CA ILE A 182 16.67 9.45 -0.13
C ILE A 182 17.11 9.02 1.25
N GLY A 183 18.40 9.14 1.59
CA GLY A 183 18.90 8.89 2.97
C GLY A 183 18.19 7.75 3.71
N ASN A 184 17.42 8.11 4.75
CA ASN A 184 16.58 7.22 5.56
C ASN A 184 15.07 7.29 5.21
N GLY A 185 14.70 7.41 3.94
CA GLY A 185 13.32 7.58 3.55
C GLY A 185 13.09 7.75 2.06
N PHE A 186 12.02 8.46 1.72
CA PHE A 186 11.59 8.67 0.34
C PHE A 186 11.17 10.12 0.12
N ALA A 187 11.52 10.64 -1.05
CA ALA A 187 11.00 11.90 -1.57
C ALA A 187 10.00 11.59 -2.68
N VAL A 188 8.83 12.22 -2.61
CA VAL A 188 7.77 12.11 -3.60
C VAL A 188 7.43 13.52 -4.07
N GLN A 189 7.64 13.79 -5.35
CA GLN A 189 7.17 15.02 -5.98
C GLN A 189 5.88 14.70 -6.75
N VAL A 190 4.81 15.40 -6.41
CA VAL A 190 3.52 15.30 -7.12
C VAL A 190 3.29 16.61 -7.84
N ARG A 191 3.08 16.57 -9.16
CA ARG A 191 2.79 17.76 -9.97
C ARG A 191 1.44 17.62 -10.67
N THR A 192 0.60 18.64 -10.52
CA THR A 192 -0.58 18.88 -11.33
C THR A 192 -0.34 20.10 -12.22
N ASP A 193 -1.31 20.45 -13.06
CA ASP A 193 -1.22 21.66 -13.90
C ASP A 193 -1.16 22.95 -13.07
N SER A 194 -1.66 22.93 -11.84
CA SER A 194 -1.81 24.12 -10.98
C SER A 194 -0.90 24.12 -9.75
N LYS A 195 -0.39 22.96 -9.33
CA LYS A 195 0.28 22.82 -8.02
C LYS A 195 1.35 21.75 -8.03
N THR A 196 2.37 21.95 -7.19
CA THR A 196 3.38 20.94 -6.88
C THR A 196 3.39 20.71 -5.38
N PHE A 197 3.40 19.44 -4.97
CA PHE A 197 3.59 19.02 -3.59
C PHE A 197 4.93 18.31 -3.46
N LEU A 198 5.67 18.64 -2.40
CA LEU A 198 6.91 17.95 -2.03
C LEU A 198 6.64 17.16 -0.75
N CYS A 199 6.49 15.86 -0.90
CA CYS A 199 6.29 14.96 0.23
C CYS A 199 7.58 14.23 0.57
N LYS A 200 7.91 14.16 1.86
CA LYS A 200 8.94 13.27 2.38
C LYS A 200 8.30 12.23 3.27
N ILE A 201 8.80 11.00 3.19
CA ILE A 201 8.44 9.90 4.06
C ILE A 201 9.70 9.56 4.83
N LEU A 202 9.74 9.93 6.11
CA LEU A 202 10.89 9.69 6.97
C LEU A 202 10.70 8.36 7.71
N GLU A 203 11.73 7.54 7.70
CA GLU A 203 11.80 6.33 8.52
C GLU A 203 12.42 6.66 9.87
N ASP A 204 11.66 7.36 10.72
CA ASP A 204 12.07 7.63 12.09
C ASP A 204 11.60 6.46 12.97
N ASP A 205 12.51 5.53 13.25
CA ASP A 205 12.28 4.30 14.00
C ASP A 205 11.23 3.35 13.36
N ILE A 206 9.99 3.38 13.85
CA ILE A 206 8.92 2.42 13.49
C ILE A 206 7.83 3.07 12.62
N LEU A 207 7.66 4.39 12.67
CA LEU A 207 6.53 5.07 12.02
C LEU A 207 6.99 5.72 10.71
N PRO A 208 6.39 5.41 9.55
CA PRO A 208 6.65 6.15 8.33
C PRO A 208 5.88 7.48 8.38
N VAL A 209 6.55 8.59 8.69
CA VAL A 209 5.88 9.90 8.86
C VAL A 209 5.95 10.72 7.58
N PHE A 210 4.82 11.33 7.20
CA PHE A 210 4.76 12.26 6.08
C PHE A 210 5.09 13.69 6.53
N GLU A 211 6.04 14.31 5.85
CA GLU A 211 6.23 15.77 5.83
C GLU A 211 5.81 16.28 4.44
N VAL A 212 4.95 17.30 4.40
CA VAL A 212 4.46 17.88 3.16
C VAL A 212 4.80 19.37 3.17
N GLY A 213 5.44 19.83 2.10
CA GLY A 213 5.73 21.24 1.83
C GLY A 213 5.55 21.62 0.37
#